data_AF-A0A084A709-F1
#
_entry.id   AF-A0A084A709-F1
#
_cell.length_a   1.000
_cell.length_b   1.000
_cell.length_c   1.000
_cell.angle_alpha   90.00
_cell.angle_beta   90.00
_cell.angle_gamma   90.00
#
_symmetry.space_group_name_H-M   'P 1'
#
loop_
_entity.id
_entity.type
_entity.pdbx_description
1 polymer ?
#
loop_
_entity_poly.entity_id
_entity_poly.type
_entity_poly.pdbx_seq_one_letter_code
_entity_poly.pdbx_strand_id
1 'polypeptide(L)'
;MKKKISFLRLFILLGIITVAGLLYFNIGHIVSKSVGKEKVKEKPWFASYVDATLMPQFDFEHVEGNLVFSFVVASDKDNSPSWGNAYSLDEAETSLDLERHIARVRQNNGDVVISFGGLINHELAQKHTAPKALMSAYESVVVRYAVNTIDLDLENEGLTDVAAGKVRAQAIAELQKKRKKASKPLAVWLTLPVSTDGLTSDGVNAVKILLDEDVELAGVNGMTMNFGETRKPDLSMGKNAIQALKKLHAQLKKIYQDKKIFLSDKAFWAKIGATPMIGQNDLSNEIFTLADAKTLNQFAQKSGLGRLSIWSANRDRASTTSSVHTNVVSNFYSGVEQEDQAFSKILKVGFEGNLLANTTKETVSDLTEEDLIDHPKTSPYQIWSKDKTYLAKTKVVWQHNVYQAKWWTIGDEPNVPLTNSDANPWVLLGPVLKGEKPVSIPVLKDGTYESWGNEKVYKVGDRVMVGSNGYVAKWWNQDETPEKAIINPNDSPWRPMTESEIMEVLKK
;
A
#
# COMPACT_ATOMS: atom_id res chain seq x y z
N MET A 1 7.99 -9.20 -77.26
CA MET A 1 9.20 -8.53 -76.70
C MET A 1 9.56 -9.14 -75.36
N LYS A 2 10.57 -10.02 -75.30
CA LYS A 2 11.03 -10.64 -74.05
C LYS A 2 11.97 -9.65 -73.31
N LYS A 3 11.52 -9.08 -72.20
CA LYS A 3 12.37 -8.22 -71.35
C LYS A 3 13.45 -9.09 -70.70
N LYS A 4 14.71 -8.95 -71.16
CA LYS A 4 15.87 -9.56 -70.52
C LYS A 4 16.10 -8.85 -69.18
N ILE A 5 16.04 -9.61 -68.08
CA ILE A 5 16.37 -9.11 -66.75
C ILE A 5 17.88 -8.87 -66.72
N SER A 6 18.30 -7.64 -66.44
CA SER A 6 19.72 -7.30 -66.30
C SER A 6 20.27 -7.95 -65.04
N PHE A 7 21.20 -8.89 -65.20
CA PHE A 7 21.89 -9.57 -64.10
C PHE A 7 22.56 -8.58 -63.13
N LEU A 8 23.02 -7.43 -63.64
CA LEU A 8 23.59 -6.37 -62.82
C LEU A 8 22.56 -5.75 -61.86
N ARG A 9 21.31 -5.53 -62.32
CA ARG A 9 20.23 -5.01 -61.47
C ARG A 9 19.78 -6.04 -60.43
N LEU A 10 19.80 -7.33 -60.77
CA LEU A 10 19.49 -8.40 -59.82
C LEU A 10 20.55 -8.53 -58.73
N PHE A 11 21.83 -8.39 -59.09
CA PHE A 11 22.94 -8.39 -58.13
C PHE A 11 22.90 -7.18 -57.19
N ILE A 12 22.59 -6.00 -57.70
CA ILE A 12 22.42 -4.80 -56.87
C ILE A 12 21.24 -4.96 -55.90
N LEU A 13 20.12 -5.52 -56.37
CA LEU A 13 18.95 -5.76 -55.52
C LEU A 13 19.25 -6.77 -54.41
N LEU A 14 19.94 -7.87 -54.73
CA LEU A 14 20.39 -8.88 -53.74
C LEU A 14 21.40 -8.29 -52.75
N GLY A 15 22.31 -7.44 -53.21
CA GLY A 15 23.25 -6.70 -52.36
C GLY A 15 22.55 -5.77 -51.37
N ILE A 16 21.53 -5.04 -51.82
CA ILE A 16 20.75 -4.14 -50.95
C ILE A 16 19.94 -4.95 -49.92
N ILE A 17 19.32 -6.07 -50.32
CA ILE A 17 18.53 -6.92 -49.41
C ILE A 17 19.44 -7.56 -48.35
N THR A 18 20.64 -8.01 -48.73
CA THR A 18 21.60 -8.61 -47.79
C THR A 18 22.18 -7.59 -46.82
N VAL A 19 22.50 -6.38 -47.27
CA VAL A 19 22.96 -5.28 -46.40
C VAL A 19 21.85 -4.80 -45.47
N ALA A 20 20.62 -4.64 -45.97
CA ALA A 20 19.45 -4.29 -45.15
C ALA A 20 19.12 -5.39 -44.13
N GLY A 21 19.23 -6.67 -44.53
CA GLY A 21 19.05 -7.81 -43.63
C GLY A 21 20.12 -7.87 -42.54
N LEU A 22 21.40 -7.63 -42.86
CA LEU A 22 22.50 -7.59 -41.90
C LEU A 22 22.42 -6.38 -40.95
N LEU A 23 21.93 -5.23 -41.43
CA LEU A 23 21.65 -4.06 -40.59
C LEU A 23 20.46 -4.33 -39.66
N TYR A 24 19.37 -4.93 -40.15
CA TYR A 24 18.22 -5.29 -39.32
C TYR A 24 18.58 -6.36 -38.27
N PHE A 25 19.39 -7.35 -38.65
CA PHE A 25 19.86 -8.38 -37.73
C PHE A 25 20.85 -7.83 -36.69
N ASN A 26 21.77 -6.92 -37.06
CA ASN A 26 22.67 -6.29 -36.09
C ASN A 26 21.94 -5.29 -35.18
N ILE A 27 20.98 -4.51 -35.69
CA ILE A 27 20.18 -3.60 -34.85
C ILE A 27 19.30 -4.41 -33.89
N GLY A 28 18.66 -5.49 -34.36
CA GLY A 28 17.88 -6.39 -33.50
C GLY A 28 18.74 -7.10 -32.44
N HIS A 29 19.97 -7.48 -32.77
CA HIS A 29 20.85 -8.18 -31.84
C HIS A 29 21.57 -7.23 -30.86
N ILE A 30 21.85 -5.99 -31.26
CA ILE A 30 22.40 -4.93 -30.40
C ILE A 30 21.32 -4.38 -29.46
N VAL A 31 20.09 -4.15 -29.95
CA VAL A 31 18.94 -3.77 -29.10
C VAL A 31 18.57 -4.90 -28.12
N SER A 32 18.70 -6.17 -28.51
CA SER A 32 18.49 -7.31 -27.61
C SER A 32 19.61 -7.53 -26.58
N LYS A 33 20.84 -7.03 -26.80
CA LYS A 33 21.98 -7.24 -25.90
C LYS A 33 22.41 -5.99 -25.12
N SER A 34 21.94 -4.79 -25.48
CA SER A 34 22.23 -3.55 -24.74
C SER A 34 21.07 -3.02 -23.90
N VAL A 35 19.88 -3.60 -24.00
CA VAL A 35 18.85 -3.41 -22.97
C VAL A 35 19.19 -4.36 -21.83
N GLY A 36 20.14 -3.96 -21.00
CA GLY A 36 20.04 -4.33 -19.59
C GLY A 36 18.60 -4.03 -19.19
N LYS A 37 17.91 -5.00 -18.57
CA LYS A 37 16.56 -4.80 -18.05
C LYS A 37 16.59 -3.60 -17.11
N GLU A 38 16.43 -2.39 -17.63
CA GLU A 38 15.97 -1.26 -16.85
C GLU A 38 14.62 -1.74 -16.34
N LYS A 39 14.59 -2.10 -15.06
CA LYS A 39 13.34 -2.27 -14.32
C LYS A 39 12.61 -0.95 -14.50
N VAL A 40 11.65 -0.90 -15.44
CA VAL A 40 10.72 0.22 -15.52
C VAL A 40 10.18 0.38 -14.11
N LYS A 41 10.48 1.53 -13.50
CA LYS A 41 10.07 1.83 -12.14
C LYS A 41 8.57 2.10 -12.23
N GLU A 42 7.77 1.05 -12.12
CA GLU A 42 6.30 1.09 -12.23
C GLU A 42 5.78 2.20 -11.31
N LYS A 43 4.96 3.09 -11.90
CA LYS A 43 4.38 4.22 -11.19
C LYS A 43 3.09 3.76 -10.50
N PRO A 44 2.81 4.23 -9.28
CA PRO A 44 1.53 3.99 -8.65
C PRO A 44 0.41 4.69 -9.43
N TRP A 45 -0.84 4.25 -9.29
CA TRP A 45 -1.93 4.69 -10.14
C TRP A 45 -3.15 5.14 -9.36
N PHE A 46 -3.90 6.08 -9.96
CA PHE A 46 -5.16 6.57 -9.44
C PHE A 46 -6.31 6.12 -10.35
N ALA A 47 -7.42 5.69 -9.74
CA ALA A 47 -8.69 5.51 -10.45
C ALA A 47 -9.88 5.79 -9.54
N SER A 48 -10.82 6.60 -9.99
CA SER A 48 -12.05 6.89 -9.25
C SER A 48 -13.05 5.75 -9.42
N TYR A 49 -13.71 5.31 -8.34
CA TYR A 49 -14.88 4.46 -8.48
C TYR A 49 -16.01 5.23 -9.14
N VAL A 50 -16.78 4.57 -10.01
CA VAL A 50 -17.97 5.12 -10.63
C VAL A 50 -19.08 4.08 -10.58
N ASP A 51 -20.24 4.46 -10.06
CA ASP A 51 -21.43 3.64 -10.19
C ASP A 51 -21.98 3.82 -11.61
N ALA A 52 -21.86 2.77 -12.42
CA ALA A 52 -22.25 2.78 -13.82
C ALA A 52 -23.77 2.65 -14.02
N THR A 53 -24.51 2.34 -12.96
CA THR A 53 -25.96 2.09 -12.99
C THR A 53 -26.80 3.27 -12.55
N LEU A 54 -26.17 4.30 -11.96
CA LEU A 54 -26.88 5.50 -11.50
C LEU A 54 -27.51 6.28 -12.66
N MET A 55 -28.74 6.76 -12.42
CA MET A 55 -29.50 7.65 -13.30
C MET A 55 -29.77 9.01 -12.62
N PRO A 56 -29.55 10.16 -13.31
CA PRO A 56 -29.04 10.27 -14.68
C PRO A 56 -27.60 9.74 -14.82
N GLN A 57 -27.27 9.23 -16.00
CA GLN A 57 -25.96 8.66 -16.25
C GLN A 57 -24.86 9.68 -15.99
N PHE A 58 -23.76 9.19 -15.45
CA PHE A 58 -22.57 9.99 -15.19
C PHE A 58 -21.81 10.25 -16.49
N ASP A 59 -21.33 11.47 -16.70
CA ASP A 59 -20.57 11.83 -17.90
C ASP A 59 -19.13 11.29 -17.83
N PHE A 60 -18.96 9.99 -18.10
CA PHE A 60 -17.69 9.26 -17.96
C PHE A 60 -16.53 9.91 -18.73
N GLU A 61 -16.82 10.50 -19.89
CA GLU A 61 -15.82 11.09 -20.78
C GLU A 61 -15.18 12.37 -20.25
N HIS A 62 -15.77 13.01 -19.25
CA HIS A 62 -15.25 14.23 -18.64
C HIS A 62 -14.32 13.94 -17.46
N VAL A 63 -14.14 12.68 -17.06
CA VAL A 63 -13.18 12.31 -16.02
C VAL A 63 -11.83 11.98 -16.65
N GLU A 64 -10.80 12.69 -16.20
CA GLU A 64 -9.44 12.43 -16.66
C GLU A 64 -8.78 11.26 -15.92
N GLY A 65 -8.42 10.21 -16.64
CA GLY A 65 -7.61 9.10 -16.14
C GLY A 65 -8.39 7.81 -15.99
N ASN A 66 -7.91 6.92 -15.13
CA ASN A 66 -8.50 5.60 -14.99
C ASN A 66 -9.79 5.63 -14.15
N LEU A 67 -10.69 4.68 -14.41
CA LEU A 67 -11.94 4.52 -13.67
C LEU A 67 -12.11 3.09 -13.18
N VAL A 68 -12.73 2.93 -12.01
CA VAL A 68 -13.20 1.63 -11.49
C VAL A 68 -14.71 1.58 -11.65
N PHE A 69 -15.19 0.83 -12.63
CA PHE A 69 -16.62 0.68 -12.88
C PHE A 69 -17.23 -0.29 -11.87
N SER A 70 -18.24 0.19 -11.16
CA SER A 70 -18.89 -0.48 -10.04
C SER A 70 -20.40 -0.63 -10.25
N PHE A 71 -21.05 -1.72 -9.86
CA PHE A 71 -20.48 -3.03 -9.51
C PHE A 71 -21.09 -4.13 -10.36
N VAL A 72 -20.27 -5.13 -10.69
CA VAL A 72 -20.75 -6.40 -11.24
C VAL A 72 -21.10 -7.35 -10.09
N VAL A 73 -22.33 -7.84 -10.10
CA VAL A 73 -22.91 -8.72 -9.07
C VAL A 73 -23.67 -9.87 -9.73
N ALA A 74 -24.11 -10.86 -8.94
CA ALA A 74 -24.92 -11.95 -9.44
C ALA A 74 -26.35 -11.49 -9.74
N SER A 75 -26.83 -11.81 -10.93
CA SER A 75 -28.24 -11.68 -11.32
C SER A 75 -29.10 -12.63 -10.48
N ASP A 76 -30.17 -12.13 -9.87
CA ASP A 76 -31.12 -13.00 -9.15
C ASP A 76 -31.93 -13.92 -10.08
N LYS A 77 -31.91 -13.65 -11.39
CA LYS A 77 -32.67 -14.44 -12.39
C LYS A 77 -32.00 -15.78 -12.67
N ASP A 78 -30.67 -15.79 -12.78
CA ASP A 78 -29.91 -16.92 -13.34
C ASP A 78 -28.47 -17.02 -12.82
N ASN A 79 -28.10 -16.20 -11.82
CA ASN A 79 -26.76 -16.08 -11.25
C ASN A 79 -25.69 -15.56 -12.24
N SER A 80 -26.06 -15.14 -13.45
CA SER A 80 -25.09 -14.58 -14.41
C SER A 80 -24.54 -13.23 -13.93
N PRO A 81 -23.35 -12.80 -14.41
CA PRO A 81 -22.85 -11.46 -14.14
C PRO A 81 -23.79 -10.37 -14.65
N SER A 82 -24.07 -9.39 -13.80
CA SER A 82 -24.94 -8.25 -14.10
C SER A 82 -24.42 -6.98 -13.45
N TRP A 83 -24.74 -5.82 -14.02
CA TRP A 83 -24.46 -4.52 -13.42
C TRP A 83 -25.55 -4.18 -12.41
N GLY A 84 -25.19 -4.20 -11.13
CA GLY A 84 -26.07 -3.87 -10.01
C GLY A 84 -27.34 -4.72 -9.91
N ASN A 85 -27.37 -5.94 -10.47
CA ASN A 85 -28.57 -6.78 -10.62
C ASN A 85 -29.72 -6.12 -11.41
N ALA A 86 -29.43 -4.98 -12.06
CA ALA A 86 -30.39 -4.19 -12.82
C ALA A 86 -30.28 -4.45 -14.33
N TYR A 87 -29.05 -4.61 -14.83
CA TYR A 87 -28.77 -4.82 -16.25
C TYR A 87 -27.90 -6.07 -16.42
N SER A 88 -28.33 -7.01 -17.26
CA SER A 88 -27.40 -8.01 -17.81
C SER A 88 -26.27 -7.33 -18.60
N LEU A 89 -25.21 -8.06 -18.91
CA LEU A 89 -24.10 -7.50 -19.69
C LEU A 89 -24.56 -6.99 -21.08
N ASP A 90 -25.51 -7.66 -21.71
CA ASP A 90 -26.07 -7.26 -23.02
C ASP A 90 -27.04 -6.06 -22.89
N GLU A 91 -27.82 -6.01 -21.81
CA GLU A 91 -28.66 -4.84 -21.52
C GLU A 91 -27.82 -3.61 -21.18
N ALA A 92 -26.67 -3.78 -20.51
CA ALA A 92 -25.74 -2.67 -20.24
C ALA A 92 -25.12 -2.10 -21.52
N GLU A 93 -24.87 -2.93 -22.54
CA GLU A 93 -24.39 -2.45 -23.84
C GLU A 93 -25.43 -1.57 -24.54
N THR A 94 -26.70 -1.97 -24.48
CA THR A 94 -27.75 -1.30 -25.26
C THR A 94 -28.46 -0.18 -24.50
N SER A 95 -28.58 -0.31 -23.18
CA SER A 95 -29.30 0.64 -22.32
C SER A 95 -28.39 1.67 -21.68
N LEU A 96 -27.13 1.29 -21.39
CA LEU A 96 -26.15 2.18 -20.77
C LEU A 96 -25.04 2.61 -21.75
N ASP A 97 -25.00 2.07 -22.97
CA ASP A 97 -23.92 2.31 -23.95
C ASP A 97 -22.51 2.07 -23.35
N LEU A 98 -22.39 1.13 -22.41
CA LEU A 98 -21.25 1.04 -21.51
C LEU A 98 -19.91 0.83 -22.24
N GLU A 99 -19.89 -0.04 -23.25
CA GLU A 99 -18.72 -0.31 -24.08
C GLU A 99 -18.25 0.94 -24.84
N ARG A 100 -19.19 1.81 -25.25
CA ARG A 100 -18.86 3.08 -25.92
C ARG A 100 -18.23 4.07 -24.93
N HIS A 101 -18.73 4.13 -23.70
CA HIS A 101 -18.13 4.94 -22.65
C HIS A 101 -16.73 4.44 -22.27
N ILE A 102 -16.54 3.13 -22.12
CA ILE A 102 -15.21 2.53 -21.89
C ILE A 102 -14.25 2.86 -23.04
N ALA A 103 -14.71 2.74 -24.30
CA ALA A 103 -13.91 3.10 -25.45
C ALA A 103 -13.52 4.60 -25.43
N ARG A 104 -14.41 5.48 -24.96
CA ARG A 104 -14.15 6.91 -24.83
C ARG A 104 -13.13 7.23 -23.74
N VAL A 105 -13.23 6.58 -22.57
CA VAL A 105 -12.22 6.68 -21.51
C VAL A 105 -10.83 6.31 -22.06
N ARG A 106 -10.74 5.22 -22.83
CA ARG A 106 -9.49 4.79 -23.48
C ARG A 106 -8.96 5.76 -24.54
N GLN A 107 -9.85 6.38 -25.32
CA GLN A 107 -9.47 7.45 -26.25
C GLN A 107 -8.93 8.69 -25.54
N ASN A 108 -9.35 8.93 -24.31
CA ASN A 108 -8.90 10.03 -23.45
C ASN A 108 -7.70 9.65 -22.56
N ASN A 109 -6.92 8.64 -22.97
CA ASN A 109 -5.72 8.14 -22.29
C ASN A 109 -5.97 7.59 -20.86
N GLY A 110 -7.22 7.27 -20.51
CA GLY A 110 -7.55 6.46 -19.34
C GLY A 110 -7.62 4.98 -19.68
N ASP A 111 -7.85 4.14 -18.67
CA ASP A 111 -8.26 2.75 -18.83
C ASP A 111 -9.19 2.37 -17.67
N VAL A 112 -9.81 1.19 -17.74
CA VAL A 112 -10.87 0.80 -16.81
C VAL A 112 -10.53 -0.46 -16.02
N VAL A 113 -10.96 -0.47 -14.76
CA VAL A 113 -11.02 -1.63 -13.88
C VAL A 113 -12.50 -1.99 -13.71
N ILE A 114 -12.84 -3.27 -13.72
CA ILE A 114 -14.18 -3.72 -13.32
C ILE A 114 -14.13 -4.18 -11.87
N SER A 115 -15.00 -3.60 -11.03
CA SER A 115 -15.18 -4.03 -9.65
C SER A 115 -16.37 -4.98 -9.51
N PHE A 116 -16.15 -6.06 -8.78
CA PHE A 116 -17.16 -7.07 -8.45
C PHE A 116 -17.54 -6.96 -6.97
N GLY A 117 -18.84 -7.09 -6.67
CA GLY A 117 -19.35 -7.08 -5.29
C GLY A 117 -19.85 -5.71 -4.85
N GLY A 118 -19.26 -5.16 -3.79
CA GLY A 118 -19.72 -3.95 -3.10
C GLY A 118 -20.81 -4.21 -2.04
N LEU A 119 -21.29 -3.14 -1.42
CA LEU A 119 -22.19 -3.18 -0.25
C LEU A 119 -23.56 -3.84 -0.50
N ILE A 120 -24.13 -3.69 -1.70
CA ILE A 120 -25.51 -4.07 -2.04
C ILE A 120 -25.52 -5.19 -3.09
N ASN A 121 -26.48 -6.11 -2.96
CA ASN A 121 -26.65 -7.36 -3.73
C ASN A 121 -25.68 -8.48 -3.33
N HIS A 122 -25.78 -9.59 -4.05
CA HIS A 122 -24.89 -10.73 -3.85
C HIS A 122 -23.75 -10.69 -4.85
N GLU A 123 -22.52 -10.79 -4.36
CA GLU A 123 -21.39 -10.96 -5.24
C GLU A 123 -21.45 -12.36 -5.91
N LEU A 124 -20.74 -12.56 -7.03
CA LEU A 124 -20.83 -13.78 -7.84
C LEU A 124 -20.63 -15.11 -7.09
N ALA A 125 -19.67 -15.21 -6.17
CA ALA A 125 -19.34 -16.44 -5.46
C ALA A 125 -20.42 -16.86 -4.43
N GLN A 126 -21.20 -15.93 -3.88
CA GLN A 126 -22.37 -16.25 -3.05
C GLN A 126 -23.45 -17.01 -3.81
N LYS A 127 -23.46 -16.93 -5.15
CA LYS A 127 -24.45 -17.61 -6.02
C LYS A 127 -23.86 -18.76 -6.85
N HIS A 128 -22.55 -19.00 -6.76
CA HIS A 128 -21.88 -20.09 -7.47
C HIS A 128 -21.20 -21.05 -6.51
N THR A 129 -21.57 -22.33 -6.56
CA THR A 129 -20.94 -23.38 -5.74
C THR A 129 -19.80 -24.11 -6.44
N ALA A 130 -19.68 -23.98 -7.77
CA ALA A 130 -18.66 -24.64 -8.59
C ALA A 130 -17.60 -23.63 -9.07
N PRO A 131 -16.31 -23.79 -8.68
CA PRO A 131 -15.24 -22.85 -9.05
C PRO A 131 -15.12 -22.61 -10.56
N LYS A 132 -15.30 -23.65 -11.38
CA LYS A 132 -15.19 -23.54 -12.84
C LYS A 132 -16.31 -22.70 -13.46
N ALA A 133 -17.53 -22.81 -12.94
CA ALA A 133 -18.66 -21.99 -13.40
C ALA A 133 -18.42 -20.53 -13.01
N LEU A 134 -18.00 -20.29 -11.77
CA LEU A 134 -17.64 -18.96 -11.29
C LEU A 134 -16.46 -18.34 -12.07
N MET A 135 -15.43 -19.12 -12.39
CA MET A 135 -14.30 -18.68 -13.21
C MET A 135 -14.76 -18.24 -14.61
N SER A 136 -15.71 -18.98 -15.21
CA SER A 136 -16.30 -18.61 -16.50
C SER A 136 -17.11 -17.32 -16.42
N ALA A 137 -17.80 -17.09 -15.29
CA ALA A 137 -18.54 -15.85 -15.03
C ALA A 137 -17.60 -14.64 -14.87
N TYR A 138 -16.49 -14.76 -14.14
CA TYR A 138 -15.46 -13.70 -14.10
C TYR A 138 -14.82 -13.48 -15.47
N GLU A 139 -14.50 -14.56 -16.20
CA GLU A 139 -13.86 -14.48 -17.50
C GLU A 139 -14.74 -13.78 -18.54
N SER A 140 -16.06 -13.99 -18.52
CA SER A 140 -16.96 -13.35 -19.49
C SER A 140 -16.88 -11.83 -19.40
N VAL A 141 -16.85 -11.28 -18.19
CA VAL A 141 -16.72 -9.85 -17.91
C VAL A 141 -15.33 -9.33 -18.31
N VAL A 142 -14.27 -10.05 -17.91
CA VAL A 142 -12.88 -9.70 -18.23
C VAL A 142 -12.65 -9.66 -19.75
N VAL A 143 -13.18 -10.64 -20.48
CA VAL A 143 -13.07 -10.71 -21.94
C VAL A 143 -13.92 -9.64 -22.61
N ARG A 144 -15.17 -9.46 -22.18
CA ARG A 144 -16.10 -8.50 -22.77
C ARG A 144 -15.57 -7.07 -22.75
N TYR A 145 -15.09 -6.64 -21.59
CA TYR A 145 -14.57 -5.26 -21.43
C TYR A 145 -13.07 -5.13 -21.74
N ALA A 146 -12.41 -6.23 -22.11
CA ALA A 146 -10.98 -6.30 -22.41
C ALA A 146 -10.12 -5.67 -21.30
N VAL A 147 -10.43 -5.96 -20.04
CA VAL A 147 -9.67 -5.46 -18.89
C VAL A 147 -8.56 -6.42 -18.49
N ASN A 148 -7.46 -5.88 -17.98
CA ASN A 148 -6.37 -6.66 -17.42
C ASN A 148 -6.19 -6.43 -15.91
N THR A 149 -7.04 -5.60 -15.30
CA THR A 149 -7.14 -5.42 -13.85
C THR A 149 -8.59 -5.56 -13.44
N ILE A 150 -8.84 -6.34 -12.40
CA ILE A 150 -10.14 -6.42 -11.72
C ILE A 150 -9.98 -6.05 -10.25
N ASP A 151 -11.09 -5.61 -9.67
CA ASP A 151 -11.23 -5.32 -8.25
C ASP A 151 -12.28 -6.27 -7.65
N LEU A 152 -11.96 -6.91 -6.53
CA LEU A 152 -12.88 -7.72 -5.76
C LEU A 152 -13.23 -6.92 -4.51
N ASP A 153 -14.41 -6.30 -4.50
CA ASP A 153 -14.89 -5.49 -3.39
C ASP A 153 -15.79 -6.34 -2.49
N LEU A 154 -15.24 -6.75 -1.34
CA LEU A 154 -15.90 -7.69 -0.43
C LEU A 154 -16.38 -6.97 0.82
N GLU A 155 -17.69 -6.90 0.97
CA GLU A 155 -18.40 -6.29 2.09
C GLU A 155 -19.49 -7.25 2.62
N ASN A 156 -19.95 -7.01 3.85
CA ASN A 156 -21.03 -7.78 4.50
C ASN A 156 -20.89 -9.30 4.32
N GLU A 157 -21.96 -9.98 3.90
CA GLU A 157 -21.97 -11.44 3.68
C GLU A 157 -20.99 -11.88 2.58
N GLY A 158 -20.71 -11.04 1.59
CA GLY A 158 -19.70 -11.32 0.56
C GLY A 158 -18.28 -11.40 1.11
N LEU A 159 -18.03 -10.75 2.25
CA LEU A 159 -16.78 -10.83 3.00
C LEU A 159 -16.76 -11.99 4.02
N THR A 160 -17.86 -12.20 4.75
CA THR A 160 -17.90 -13.13 5.88
C THR A 160 -18.21 -14.58 5.47
N ASP A 161 -18.75 -14.83 4.27
CA ASP A 161 -18.97 -16.17 3.75
C ASP A 161 -17.64 -16.82 3.32
N VAL A 162 -17.07 -17.60 4.24
CA VAL A 162 -15.81 -18.34 4.04
C VAL A 162 -15.90 -19.38 2.92
N ALA A 163 -17.07 -20.02 2.74
CA ALA A 163 -17.23 -21.06 1.72
C ALA A 163 -17.26 -20.44 0.32
N ALA A 164 -18.05 -19.36 0.14
CA ALA A 164 -18.03 -18.57 -1.09
C ALA A 164 -16.64 -17.97 -1.34
N GLY A 165 -15.97 -17.47 -0.30
CA GLY A 165 -14.60 -16.96 -0.37
C GLY A 165 -13.60 -17.98 -0.91
N LYS A 166 -13.70 -19.25 -0.52
CA LYS A 166 -12.85 -20.32 -1.05
C LYS A 166 -13.14 -20.63 -2.52
N VAL A 167 -14.41 -20.71 -2.89
CA VAL A 167 -14.83 -20.92 -4.29
C VAL A 167 -14.36 -19.77 -5.19
N ARG A 168 -14.46 -18.52 -4.71
CA ARG A 168 -13.89 -17.33 -5.36
C ARG A 168 -12.40 -17.47 -5.59
N ALA A 169 -11.65 -17.79 -4.54
CA ALA A 169 -10.20 -17.86 -4.62
C ALA A 169 -9.73 -18.90 -5.65
N GLN A 170 -10.35 -20.08 -5.66
CA GLN A 170 -10.11 -21.12 -6.67
C GLN A 170 -10.41 -20.64 -8.09
N ALA A 171 -11.57 -20.01 -8.29
CA ALA A 171 -11.98 -19.49 -9.59
C ALA A 171 -11.01 -18.42 -10.13
N ILE A 172 -10.59 -17.48 -9.27
CA ILE A 172 -9.66 -16.40 -9.63
C ILE A 172 -8.25 -16.93 -9.91
N ALA A 173 -7.76 -17.87 -9.11
CA ALA A 173 -6.45 -18.49 -9.33
C ALA A 173 -6.41 -19.24 -10.68
N GLU A 174 -7.46 -20.00 -11.00
CA GLU A 174 -7.60 -20.64 -12.30
C GLU A 174 -7.67 -19.63 -13.46
N LEU A 175 -8.41 -18.54 -13.27
CA LEU A 175 -8.51 -17.46 -14.26
C LEU A 175 -7.14 -16.82 -14.51
N GLN A 176 -6.40 -16.44 -13.47
CA GLN A 176 -5.05 -15.88 -13.60
C GLN A 176 -4.11 -16.85 -14.32
N LYS A 177 -4.12 -18.14 -13.94
CA LYS A 177 -3.33 -19.20 -14.62
C LYS A 177 -3.68 -19.29 -16.11
N LYS A 178 -4.98 -19.27 -16.47
CA LYS A 178 -5.45 -19.30 -17.86
C LYS A 178 -5.01 -18.07 -18.65
N ARG A 179 -5.17 -16.89 -18.07
CA ARG A 179 -4.86 -15.59 -18.69
C ARG A 179 -3.36 -15.38 -18.90
N LYS A 180 -2.53 -15.81 -17.94
CA LYS A 180 -1.07 -15.82 -18.04
C LYS A 180 -0.57 -16.73 -19.18
N LYS A 181 -1.15 -17.94 -19.32
CA LYS A 181 -0.85 -18.84 -20.45
C LYS A 181 -1.19 -18.24 -21.82
N ALA A 182 -2.19 -17.37 -21.87
CA ALA A 182 -2.59 -16.63 -23.07
C ALA A 182 -1.82 -15.31 -23.28
N SER A 183 -0.76 -15.04 -22.50
CA SER A 183 0.01 -13.79 -22.54
C SER A 183 -0.83 -12.52 -22.33
N LYS A 184 -1.91 -12.62 -21.57
CA LYS A 184 -2.81 -11.51 -21.20
C LYS A 184 -3.02 -11.50 -19.68
N PRO A 185 -1.97 -11.28 -18.88
CA PRO A 185 -2.04 -11.45 -17.43
C PRO A 185 -3.10 -10.55 -16.80
N LEU A 186 -3.60 -10.96 -15.63
CA LEU A 186 -4.70 -10.32 -14.92
C LEU A 186 -4.24 -9.92 -13.51
N ALA A 187 -4.18 -8.62 -13.26
CA ALA A 187 -4.01 -8.09 -11.91
C ALA A 187 -5.33 -8.18 -11.13
N VAL A 188 -5.24 -8.62 -9.88
CA VAL A 188 -6.37 -8.73 -8.97
C VAL A 188 -6.10 -7.85 -7.76
N TRP A 189 -6.95 -6.85 -7.57
CA TRP A 189 -7.02 -6.06 -6.35
C TRP A 189 -8.15 -6.56 -5.47
N LEU A 190 -7.94 -6.50 -4.16
CA LEU A 190 -8.95 -6.83 -3.15
C LEU A 190 -9.28 -5.57 -2.37
N THR A 191 -10.52 -5.09 -2.48
CA THR A 191 -11.01 -3.94 -1.73
C THR A 191 -11.77 -4.42 -0.50
N LEU A 192 -11.37 -3.91 0.67
CA LEU A 192 -11.88 -4.37 1.97
C LEU A 192 -12.15 -3.20 2.93
N PRO A 193 -13.17 -3.32 3.80
CA PRO A 193 -13.39 -2.37 4.87
C PRO A 193 -12.21 -2.36 5.84
N VAL A 194 -11.80 -1.17 6.28
CA VAL A 194 -10.80 -1.00 7.34
C VAL A 194 -11.35 -0.13 8.46
N SER A 195 -11.06 -0.50 9.70
CA SER A 195 -11.19 0.39 10.85
C SER A 195 -9.91 1.20 11.04
N THR A 196 -9.87 2.09 12.05
CA THR A 196 -8.61 2.73 12.46
C THR A 196 -7.56 1.73 12.96
N ASP A 197 -7.93 0.47 13.17
CA ASP A 197 -7.04 -0.62 13.57
C ASP A 197 -6.71 -1.58 12.42
N GLY A 198 -7.03 -1.21 11.17
CA GLY A 198 -6.75 -1.98 9.96
C GLY A 198 -7.91 -2.87 9.55
N LEU A 199 -7.62 -4.00 8.93
CA LEU A 199 -8.61 -5.01 8.57
C LEU A 199 -9.22 -5.65 9.83
N THR A 200 -10.50 -5.98 9.76
CA THR A 200 -11.16 -6.88 10.71
C THR A 200 -10.60 -8.30 10.58
N SER A 201 -10.97 -9.19 11.51
CA SER A 201 -10.64 -10.62 11.42
C SER A 201 -11.10 -11.25 10.10
N ASP A 202 -12.29 -10.88 9.61
CA ASP A 202 -12.83 -11.37 8.35
C ASP A 202 -12.04 -10.83 7.14
N GLY A 203 -11.66 -9.55 7.18
CA GLY A 203 -10.77 -8.97 6.17
C GLY A 203 -9.41 -9.69 6.11
N VAL A 204 -8.81 -9.96 7.26
CA VAL A 204 -7.56 -10.75 7.34
C VAL A 204 -7.77 -12.17 6.78
N ASN A 205 -8.89 -12.81 7.10
CA ASN A 205 -9.23 -14.14 6.63
C ASN A 205 -9.43 -14.18 5.11
N ALA A 206 -10.10 -13.18 4.53
CA ALA A 206 -10.29 -13.07 3.08
C ALA A 206 -8.96 -12.96 2.33
N VAL A 207 -8.01 -12.15 2.81
CA VAL A 207 -6.65 -12.07 2.24
C VAL A 207 -5.96 -13.43 2.31
N LYS A 208 -6.04 -14.11 3.47
CA LYS A 208 -5.44 -15.44 3.64
C LYS A 208 -6.03 -16.44 2.65
N ILE A 209 -7.36 -16.60 2.59
CA ILE A 209 -8.02 -17.55 1.69
C ILE A 209 -7.57 -17.37 0.23
N LEU A 210 -7.45 -16.13 -0.24
CA LEU A 210 -6.95 -15.85 -1.59
C LEU A 210 -5.51 -16.34 -1.79
N LEU A 211 -4.61 -16.04 -0.85
CA LEU A 211 -3.23 -16.50 -0.90
C LEU A 211 -3.09 -18.02 -0.75
N ASP A 212 -3.94 -18.66 0.06
CA ASP A 212 -3.96 -20.12 0.28
C ASP A 212 -4.32 -20.91 -0.99
N GLU A 213 -5.11 -20.32 -1.88
CA GLU A 213 -5.49 -20.93 -3.17
C GLU A 213 -4.63 -20.40 -4.34
N ASP A 214 -3.44 -19.87 -4.06
CA ASP A 214 -2.48 -19.33 -5.02
C ASP A 214 -2.97 -18.13 -5.85
N VAL A 215 -3.91 -17.31 -5.34
CA VAL A 215 -4.26 -16.05 -6.00
C VAL A 215 -3.11 -15.06 -5.84
N GLU A 216 -2.64 -14.56 -6.96
CA GLU A 216 -1.66 -13.48 -7.00
C GLU A 216 -2.37 -12.13 -6.83
N LEU A 217 -2.27 -11.56 -5.63
CA LEU A 217 -2.80 -10.23 -5.34
C LEU A 217 -1.84 -9.13 -5.82
N ALA A 218 -2.33 -8.28 -6.72
CA ALA A 218 -1.66 -7.04 -7.09
C ALA A 218 -1.55 -6.11 -5.88
N GLY A 219 -2.60 -6.07 -5.05
CA GLY A 219 -2.60 -5.40 -3.75
C GLY A 219 -3.93 -5.52 -3.01
N VAL A 220 -3.96 -4.98 -1.80
CA VAL A 220 -5.17 -4.83 -0.97
C VAL A 220 -5.47 -3.34 -0.83
N ASN A 221 -6.67 -2.94 -1.21
CA ASN A 221 -7.17 -1.58 -1.18
C ASN A 221 -8.05 -1.39 0.06
N GLY A 222 -7.62 -0.56 1.01
CA GLY A 222 -8.41 -0.27 2.20
C GLY A 222 -9.46 0.80 1.92
N MET A 223 -10.72 0.50 2.22
CA MET A 223 -11.79 1.50 2.26
C MET A 223 -11.65 2.35 3.52
N THR A 224 -10.92 3.45 3.41
CA THR A 224 -10.62 4.35 4.52
C THR A 224 -11.76 5.34 4.77
N MET A 225 -12.92 4.79 5.12
CA MET A 225 -14.20 5.48 5.23
C MET A 225 -15.06 4.81 6.31
N ASN A 226 -16.06 5.53 6.82
CA ASN A 226 -17.11 4.98 7.69
C ASN A 226 -16.53 4.29 8.94
N PHE A 227 -15.61 4.98 9.62
CA PHE A 227 -14.84 4.41 10.73
C PHE A 227 -15.68 4.14 11.99
N GLY A 228 -16.81 4.83 12.13
CA GLY A 228 -17.76 4.63 13.22
C GLY A 228 -17.10 4.81 14.58
N GLU A 229 -17.36 3.87 15.48
CA GLU A 229 -16.84 3.90 16.85
C GLU A 229 -15.29 3.79 16.91
N THR A 230 -14.66 3.29 15.84
CA THR A 230 -13.20 3.18 15.81
C THR A 230 -12.53 4.52 15.52
N ARG A 231 -13.26 5.46 14.91
CA ARG A 231 -12.76 6.81 14.60
C ARG A 231 -12.18 7.47 15.85
N LYS A 232 -10.96 7.99 15.73
CA LYS A 232 -10.35 8.83 16.75
C LYS A 232 -10.82 10.28 16.55
N PRO A 233 -11.65 10.83 17.46
CA PRO A 233 -12.34 12.10 17.23
C PRO A 233 -11.39 13.31 17.25
N ASP A 234 -10.23 13.18 17.89
CA ASP A 234 -9.13 14.14 17.92
C ASP A 234 -8.31 14.18 16.61
N LEU A 235 -8.50 13.19 15.74
CA LEU A 235 -7.86 13.09 14.45
C LEU A 235 -8.83 13.50 13.32
N SER A 236 -8.30 14.17 12.30
CA SER A 236 -9.04 14.41 11.06
C SER A 236 -9.32 13.09 10.32
N MET A 237 -10.24 13.10 9.36
CA MET A 237 -10.54 11.88 8.58
C MET A 237 -9.31 11.38 7.81
N GLY A 238 -8.49 12.28 7.28
CA GLY A 238 -7.23 11.94 6.61
C GLY A 238 -6.21 11.30 7.56
N LYS A 239 -6.11 11.76 8.80
CA LYS A 239 -5.23 11.14 9.82
C LYS A 239 -5.75 9.76 10.25
N ASN A 240 -7.06 9.59 10.42
CA ASN A 240 -7.67 8.28 10.68
C ASN A 240 -7.41 7.30 9.52
N ALA A 241 -7.53 7.75 8.26
CA ALA A 241 -7.20 6.96 7.08
C ALA A 241 -5.72 6.52 7.08
N ILE A 242 -4.79 7.43 7.36
CA ILE A 242 -3.36 7.11 7.46
C ILE A 242 -3.10 6.08 8.56
N GLN A 243 -3.77 6.22 9.70
CA GLN A 243 -3.66 5.28 10.81
C GLN A 243 -4.15 3.87 10.39
N ALA A 244 -5.31 3.77 9.75
CA ALA A 244 -5.85 2.52 9.22
C ALA A 244 -4.88 1.85 8.23
N LEU A 245 -4.29 2.62 7.31
CA LEU A 245 -3.35 2.11 6.31
C LEU A 245 -2.05 1.57 6.92
N LYS A 246 -1.55 2.19 7.98
CA LYS A 246 -0.38 1.68 8.72
C LYS A 246 -0.67 0.36 9.41
N LYS A 247 -1.89 0.19 9.93
CA LYS A 247 -2.33 -1.08 10.54
C LYS A 247 -2.50 -2.16 9.47
N LEU A 248 -3.17 -1.84 8.37
CA LEU A 248 -3.27 -2.71 7.19
C LEU A 248 -1.88 -3.16 6.71
N HIS A 249 -0.92 -2.23 6.60
CA HIS A 249 0.45 -2.54 6.23
C HIS A 249 1.11 -3.58 7.15
N ALA A 250 1.01 -3.39 8.47
CA ALA A 250 1.55 -4.36 9.43
C ALA A 250 0.85 -5.72 9.33
N GLN A 251 -0.46 -5.75 9.14
CA GLN A 251 -1.22 -6.98 8.96
C GLN A 251 -0.81 -7.73 7.69
N LEU A 252 -0.68 -7.03 6.55
CA LEU A 252 -0.24 -7.64 5.30
C LEU A 252 1.18 -8.21 5.41
N LYS A 253 2.10 -7.47 6.06
CA LYS A 253 3.45 -7.99 6.35
C LYS A 253 3.39 -9.33 7.06
N LYS A 254 2.59 -9.41 8.13
CA LYS A 254 2.44 -10.63 8.91
C LYS A 254 1.82 -11.77 8.10
N ILE A 255 0.75 -11.51 7.34
CA ILE A 255 0.08 -12.51 6.51
C ILE A 255 1.04 -13.10 5.46
N TYR A 256 1.80 -12.25 4.76
CA TYR A 256 2.74 -12.70 3.73
C TYR A 256 3.94 -13.45 4.32
N GLN A 257 4.45 -13.00 5.48
CA GLN A 257 5.51 -13.72 6.22
C GLN A 257 5.05 -15.12 6.65
N ASP A 258 3.81 -15.27 7.10
CA ASP A 258 3.24 -16.58 7.46
C ASP A 258 3.15 -17.51 6.23
N LYS A 259 3.05 -16.92 5.02
CA LYS A 259 3.12 -17.61 3.72
C LYS A 259 4.53 -17.76 3.15
N LYS A 260 5.56 -17.39 3.91
CA LYS A 260 6.97 -17.43 3.48
C LYS A 260 7.25 -16.58 2.23
N ILE A 261 6.45 -15.52 2.04
CA ILE A 261 6.67 -14.49 1.03
C ILE A 261 7.27 -13.28 1.73
N PHE A 262 8.52 -12.96 1.43
CA PHE A 262 9.28 -11.94 2.13
C PHE A 262 9.49 -10.73 1.23
N LEU A 263 8.80 -9.65 1.54
CA LEU A 263 8.85 -8.40 0.77
C LEU A 263 9.48 -7.27 1.59
N SER A 264 10.22 -6.38 0.92
CA SER A 264 10.69 -5.13 1.52
C SER A 264 9.53 -4.22 1.92
N ASP A 265 9.76 -3.31 2.87
CA ASP A 265 8.72 -2.37 3.35
C ASP A 265 8.10 -1.56 2.21
N LYS A 266 8.94 -1.10 1.29
CA LYS A 266 8.51 -0.39 0.08
C LYS A 266 7.66 -1.27 -0.84
N ALA A 267 8.01 -2.55 -0.98
CA ALA A 267 7.22 -3.48 -1.79
C ALA A 267 5.85 -3.76 -1.15
N PHE A 268 5.75 -3.78 0.18
CA PHE A 268 4.47 -3.87 0.89
C PHE A 268 3.62 -2.61 0.73
N TRP A 269 4.18 -1.41 0.86
CA TRP A 269 3.43 -0.18 0.57
C TRP A 269 2.93 -0.13 -0.87
N ALA A 270 3.73 -0.61 -1.83
CA ALA A 270 3.31 -0.71 -3.23
C ALA A 270 2.17 -1.73 -3.46
N LYS A 271 1.88 -2.61 -2.49
CA LYS A 271 0.73 -3.52 -2.50
C LYS A 271 -0.48 -2.97 -1.75
N ILE A 272 -0.43 -1.72 -1.28
CA ILE A 272 -1.53 -1.09 -0.55
C ILE A 272 -2.19 -0.02 -1.40
N GLY A 273 -3.52 -0.08 -1.44
CA GLY A 273 -4.38 0.97 -1.95
C GLY A 273 -5.15 1.67 -0.83
N ALA A 274 -5.58 2.89 -1.08
CA ALA A 274 -6.52 3.58 -0.21
C ALA A 274 -7.69 4.19 -1.00
N THR A 275 -8.90 3.97 -0.52
CA THR A 275 -10.13 4.53 -1.07
C THR A 275 -10.90 5.24 0.04
N PRO A 276 -10.75 6.57 0.21
CA PRO A 276 -11.69 7.34 1.01
C PRO A 276 -13.03 7.51 0.30
N MET A 277 -14.09 7.65 1.08
CA MET A 277 -15.34 8.25 0.64
C MET A 277 -15.16 9.76 0.75
N ILE A 278 -15.39 10.49 -0.34
CA ILE A 278 -15.11 11.94 -0.38
C ILE A 278 -16.26 12.76 0.21
N GLY A 279 -15.94 13.87 0.87
CA GLY A 279 -16.95 14.71 1.52
C GLY A 279 -17.68 13.97 2.64
N GLN A 280 -18.99 14.14 2.72
CA GLN A 280 -19.86 13.49 3.70
C GLN A 280 -19.85 11.98 3.52
N ASN A 281 -19.51 11.26 4.58
CA ASN A 281 -19.63 9.80 4.67
C ASN A 281 -21.04 9.38 5.12
N ASP A 282 -21.31 8.06 5.15
CA ASP A 282 -22.57 7.49 5.62
C ASP A 282 -22.90 7.88 7.07
N LEU A 283 -21.87 8.15 7.86
CA LEU A 283 -21.98 8.68 9.21
C LEU A 283 -21.88 10.21 9.18
N SER A 284 -22.92 10.90 9.66
CA SER A 284 -23.06 12.37 9.59
C SER A 284 -21.91 13.14 10.25
N ASN A 285 -21.22 12.54 11.22
CA ASN A 285 -20.06 13.11 11.91
C ASN A 285 -18.71 12.80 11.23
N GLU A 286 -18.72 12.15 10.08
CA GLU A 286 -17.54 11.81 9.29
C GLU A 286 -17.57 12.57 7.97
N ILE A 287 -16.65 13.53 7.81
CA ILE A 287 -16.52 14.33 6.59
C ILE A 287 -15.07 14.31 6.16
N PHE A 288 -14.78 13.67 5.03
CA PHE A 288 -13.45 13.67 4.42
C PHE A 288 -13.27 14.92 3.56
N THR A 289 -12.51 15.88 4.07
CA THR A 289 -12.36 17.21 3.44
C THR A 289 -11.28 17.25 2.35
N LEU A 290 -11.23 18.33 1.56
CA LEU A 290 -10.13 18.56 0.62
C LEU A 290 -8.75 18.63 1.31
N ALA A 291 -8.70 19.08 2.57
CA ALA A 291 -7.47 19.08 3.36
C ALA A 291 -7.05 17.66 3.76
N ASP A 292 -8.01 16.78 4.06
CA ASP A 292 -7.78 15.36 4.30
C ASP A 292 -7.26 14.67 3.03
N ALA A 293 -7.82 15.00 1.87
CA ALA A 293 -7.35 14.50 0.57
C ALA A 293 -5.87 14.84 0.32
N LYS A 294 -5.47 16.10 0.59
CA LYS A 294 -4.06 16.54 0.48
C LYS A 294 -3.17 15.78 1.44
N THR A 295 -3.62 15.63 2.69
CA THR A 295 -2.89 14.91 3.75
C THR A 295 -2.67 13.44 3.37
N LEU A 296 -3.72 12.77 2.89
CA LEU A 296 -3.65 11.38 2.45
C LEU A 296 -2.75 11.22 1.22
N ASN A 297 -2.87 12.08 0.21
CA ASN A 297 -2.01 12.03 -0.98
C ASN A 297 -0.53 12.21 -0.63
N GLN A 298 -0.18 13.17 0.24
CA GLN A 298 1.21 13.37 0.69
C GLN A 298 1.76 12.14 1.40
N PHE A 299 0.97 11.52 2.29
CA PHE A 299 1.36 10.26 2.93
C PHE A 299 1.53 9.13 1.91
N ALA A 300 0.61 9.03 0.95
CA ALA A 300 0.62 8.00 -0.08
C ALA A 300 1.89 8.06 -0.94
N GLN A 301 2.27 9.27 -1.39
CA GLN A 301 3.51 9.49 -2.14
C GLN A 301 4.75 9.20 -1.30
N LYS A 302 4.79 9.65 -0.03
CA LYS A 302 5.94 9.45 0.86
C LYS A 302 6.18 7.98 1.18
N SER A 303 5.12 7.22 1.43
CA SER A 303 5.21 5.79 1.77
C SER A 303 5.38 4.90 0.54
N GLY A 304 4.99 5.39 -0.64
CA GLY A 304 5.03 4.62 -1.89
C GLY A 304 3.84 3.69 -2.05
N LEU A 305 2.63 4.16 -1.70
CA LEU A 305 1.38 3.43 -1.93
C LEU A 305 1.23 3.07 -3.42
N GLY A 306 0.70 1.88 -3.70
CA GLY A 306 0.54 1.40 -5.07
C GLY A 306 -0.68 1.98 -5.79
N ARG A 307 -1.73 2.30 -5.04
CA ARG A 307 -3.02 2.73 -5.57
C ARG A 307 -3.65 3.82 -4.70
N LEU A 308 -4.30 4.79 -5.33
CA LEU A 308 -5.30 5.64 -4.71
C LEU A 308 -6.60 5.61 -5.51
N SER A 309 -7.72 5.73 -4.82
CA SER A 309 -9.05 5.78 -5.43
C SER A 309 -9.95 6.71 -4.62
N ILE A 310 -11.18 6.94 -5.08
CA ILE A 310 -12.22 7.63 -4.32
C ILE A 310 -13.55 6.91 -4.49
N TRP A 311 -14.39 6.97 -3.46
CA TRP A 311 -15.83 6.76 -3.57
C TRP A 311 -16.56 8.12 -3.50
N SER A 312 -16.98 8.71 -4.63
CA SER A 312 -16.88 8.23 -6.01
C SER A 312 -16.76 9.40 -6.99
N ALA A 313 -16.47 9.13 -8.26
CA ALA A 313 -16.47 10.13 -9.34
C ALA A 313 -17.84 10.81 -9.48
N ASN A 314 -18.93 10.05 -9.30
CA ASN A 314 -20.29 10.57 -9.32
C ASN A 314 -20.50 11.70 -8.29
N ARG A 315 -19.77 11.65 -7.17
CA ARG A 315 -19.90 12.56 -6.04
C ARG A 315 -18.93 13.74 -6.06
N ASP A 316 -17.93 13.77 -6.94
CA ASP A 316 -16.82 14.73 -6.87
C ASP A 316 -17.19 16.10 -7.46
N ARG A 317 -18.21 16.73 -6.88
CA ARG A 317 -18.75 18.04 -7.21
C ARG A 317 -19.54 18.60 -6.04
N ALA A 318 -19.62 19.94 -5.96
CA ALA A 318 -20.44 20.60 -4.96
C ALA A 318 -21.94 20.47 -5.30
N SER A 319 -22.80 20.51 -4.28
CA SER A 319 -24.24 20.58 -4.50
C SER A 319 -24.65 21.95 -5.03
N THR A 320 -25.55 21.97 -6.01
CA THR A 320 -26.07 23.20 -6.63
C THR A 320 -27.25 23.82 -5.87
N THR A 321 -27.75 23.17 -4.81
CA THR A 321 -28.91 23.63 -4.02
C THR A 321 -28.53 23.93 -2.58
N SER A 322 -29.01 25.07 -2.05
CA SER A 322 -28.85 25.51 -0.66
C SER A 322 -29.45 24.57 0.39
N SER A 323 -30.17 23.54 -0.05
CA SER A 323 -30.90 22.54 0.73
C SER A 323 -30.24 21.16 0.64
N VAL A 324 -28.94 21.08 0.89
CA VAL A 324 -28.32 19.78 1.19
C VAL A 324 -28.94 19.31 2.49
N HIS A 325 -29.78 18.28 2.43
CA HIS A 325 -30.19 17.57 3.63
C HIS A 325 -28.93 16.95 4.23
N THR A 326 -28.36 17.59 5.25
CA THR A 326 -27.17 17.11 6.00
C THR A 326 -27.37 15.74 6.66
N ASN A 327 -28.57 15.18 6.56
CA ASN A 327 -28.98 13.90 7.13
C ASN A 327 -29.09 12.78 6.09
N VAL A 328 -28.91 13.05 4.78
CA VAL A 328 -28.97 12.04 3.71
C VAL A 328 -27.76 12.19 2.80
N VAL A 329 -26.95 11.13 2.72
CA VAL A 329 -25.78 11.09 1.83
C VAL A 329 -26.23 11.05 0.38
N SER A 330 -25.60 11.88 -0.46
CA SER A 330 -25.90 11.93 -1.90
C SER A 330 -24.95 11.05 -2.71
N ASN A 331 -25.50 10.38 -3.72
CA ASN A 331 -24.74 9.66 -4.74
C ASN A 331 -24.18 10.57 -5.85
N PHE A 332 -24.56 11.85 -5.89
CA PHE A 332 -24.20 12.81 -6.94
C PHE A 332 -23.36 13.99 -6.44
N TYR A 333 -23.29 14.19 -5.13
CA TYR A 333 -22.60 15.31 -4.53
C TYR A 333 -21.82 14.85 -3.29
N SER A 334 -20.65 15.42 -3.10
CA SER A 334 -19.80 15.12 -1.94
C SER A 334 -20.38 15.69 -0.66
N GLY A 335 -21.21 16.73 -0.75
CA GLY A 335 -21.74 17.45 0.41
C GLY A 335 -20.74 18.45 1.02
N VAL A 336 -19.64 18.76 0.32
CA VAL A 336 -18.70 19.82 0.70
C VAL A 336 -18.58 20.86 -0.42
N GLU A 337 -18.22 22.10 -0.05
CA GLU A 337 -17.89 23.14 -1.04
C GLU A 337 -16.59 22.78 -1.76
N GLN A 338 -16.65 22.73 -3.08
CA GLN A 338 -15.53 22.36 -3.93
C GLN A 338 -15.77 22.77 -5.39
N GLU A 339 -14.69 22.79 -6.16
CA GLU A 339 -14.76 22.74 -7.63
C GLU A 339 -15.06 21.31 -8.11
N ASP A 340 -15.51 21.19 -9.35
CA ASP A 340 -15.69 19.89 -10.00
C ASP A 340 -14.36 19.12 -10.07
N GLN A 341 -14.44 17.85 -9.66
CA GLN A 341 -13.35 16.89 -9.60
C GLN A 341 -12.20 17.27 -8.65
N ALA A 342 -12.44 18.15 -7.68
CA ALA A 342 -11.39 18.65 -6.80
C ALA A 342 -10.70 17.54 -5.99
N PHE A 343 -11.44 16.54 -5.49
CA PHE A 343 -10.85 15.43 -4.75
C PHE A 343 -9.98 14.55 -5.65
N SER A 344 -10.48 14.21 -6.83
CA SER A 344 -9.75 13.42 -7.83
C SER A 344 -8.45 14.13 -8.24
N LYS A 345 -8.51 15.44 -8.53
CA LYS A 345 -7.35 16.25 -8.88
C LYS A 345 -6.28 16.24 -7.79
N ILE A 346 -6.68 16.29 -6.51
CA ILE A 346 -5.75 16.25 -5.38
C ILE A 346 -5.12 14.85 -5.23
N LEU A 347 -5.93 13.79 -5.23
CA LEU A 347 -5.47 12.43 -4.93
C LEU A 347 -4.68 11.81 -6.09
N LYS A 348 -4.91 12.24 -7.33
CA LYS A 348 -4.20 11.77 -8.53
C LYS A 348 -2.74 12.25 -8.62
N VAL A 349 -2.36 13.32 -7.92
CA VAL A 349 -0.98 13.87 -7.99
C VAL A 349 0.04 12.80 -7.61
N GLY A 350 0.95 12.47 -8.54
CA GLY A 350 1.98 11.44 -8.36
C GLY A 350 1.52 9.99 -8.67
N PHE A 351 0.27 9.79 -9.06
CA PHE A 351 -0.36 8.50 -9.31
C PHE A 351 -0.76 8.31 -10.78
N GLU A 352 0.22 8.46 -11.67
CA GLU A 352 0.06 8.44 -13.15
C GLU A 352 0.31 7.05 -13.78
N GLY A 353 0.33 6.00 -12.97
CA GLY A 353 0.63 4.63 -13.40
C GLY A 353 -0.35 4.09 -14.44
N ASN A 354 0.20 3.29 -15.36
CA ASN A 354 -0.58 2.58 -16.36
C ASN A 354 -1.04 1.23 -15.79
N LEU A 355 -2.35 0.93 -15.89
CA LEU A 355 -2.93 -0.31 -15.38
C LEU A 355 -2.27 -1.56 -16.00
N LEU A 356 -2.02 -1.57 -17.31
CA LEU A 356 -1.41 -2.72 -18.01
C LEU A 356 0.00 -3.02 -17.52
N ALA A 357 0.82 -1.99 -17.26
CA ALA A 357 2.19 -2.18 -16.79
C ALA A 357 2.22 -2.93 -15.45
N ASN A 358 1.23 -2.71 -14.59
CA ASN A 358 1.14 -3.34 -13.26
C ASN A 358 0.68 -4.81 -13.31
N THR A 359 0.26 -5.34 -14.47
CA THR A 359 -0.30 -6.70 -14.60
C THR A 359 0.74 -7.79 -14.77
N THR A 360 1.97 -7.43 -15.13
CA THR A 360 3.07 -8.39 -15.37
C THR A 360 3.87 -8.73 -14.13
N LYS A 361 3.53 -8.15 -12.98
CA LYS A 361 4.27 -8.30 -11.74
C LYS A 361 3.92 -9.61 -11.07
N GLU A 362 4.89 -10.53 -11.08
CA GLU A 362 4.89 -11.66 -10.16
C GLU A 362 5.41 -11.22 -8.79
N THR A 363 4.70 -11.61 -7.75
CA THR A 363 5.04 -11.38 -6.36
C THR A 363 6.09 -12.41 -5.97
N VAL A 364 7.33 -12.04 -6.24
CA VAL A 364 8.50 -12.80 -5.85
C VAL A 364 9.10 -12.13 -4.62
N SER A 365 9.49 -12.94 -3.64
CA SER A 365 10.24 -12.45 -2.48
C SER A 365 11.46 -11.66 -2.96
N ASP A 366 11.57 -10.39 -2.57
CA ASP A 366 12.75 -9.55 -2.81
C ASP A 366 13.74 -9.60 -1.64
N LEU A 367 13.36 -10.34 -0.58
CA LEU A 367 14.16 -10.68 0.58
C LEU A 367 14.20 -12.20 0.79
N THR A 368 15.22 -12.69 1.49
CA THR A 368 15.32 -14.07 1.98
C THR A 368 14.94 -14.15 3.46
N GLU A 369 14.74 -15.37 3.99
CA GLU A 369 14.51 -15.56 5.42
C GLU A 369 15.73 -15.12 6.26
N GLU A 370 16.94 -15.32 5.74
CA GLU A 370 18.19 -14.82 6.35
C GLU A 370 18.23 -13.28 6.35
N ASP A 371 17.71 -12.61 5.32
CA ASP A 371 17.65 -11.14 5.28
C ASP A 371 16.74 -10.56 6.37
N LEU A 372 15.81 -11.35 6.94
CA LEU A 372 14.94 -10.94 8.04
C LEU A 372 15.53 -11.19 9.43
N ILE A 373 16.64 -11.93 9.52
CA ILE A 373 17.33 -12.22 10.77
C ILE A 373 18.35 -11.10 11.02
N ASP A 374 18.14 -10.36 12.12
CA ASP A 374 19.13 -9.38 12.54
C ASP A 374 20.34 -10.10 13.14
N HIS A 375 21.52 -9.89 12.58
CA HIS A 375 22.76 -10.46 13.12
C HIS A 375 23.63 -9.39 13.78
N PRO A 376 24.14 -9.61 15.01
CA PRO A 376 25.00 -8.65 15.70
C PRO A 376 26.30 -8.32 14.96
N LYS A 377 26.70 -9.12 13.96
CA LYS A 377 27.93 -8.93 13.17
C LYS A 377 27.73 -8.12 11.89
N THR A 378 26.49 -7.98 11.42
CA THR A 378 26.15 -7.28 10.17
C THR A 378 25.18 -6.13 10.40
N SER A 379 24.58 -6.05 11.59
CA SER A 379 23.73 -4.94 12.01
C SER A 379 24.60 -3.73 12.37
N PRO A 380 24.38 -2.54 11.79
CA PRO A 380 25.13 -1.32 12.12
C PRO A 380 24.88 -0.84 13.56
N TYR A 381 23.73 -1.17 14.13
CA TYR A 381 23.33 -0.79 15.48
C TYR A 381 22.89 -2.02 16.28
N GLN A 382 22.69 -1.84 17.59
CA GLN A 382 22.25 -2.93 18.46
C GLN A 382 20.89 -3.48 18.02
N ILE A 383 20.71 -4.80 18.14
CA ILE A 383 19.42 -5.42 17.84
C ILE A 383 18.42 -5.06 18.94
N TRP A 384 17.19 -4.72 18.54
CA TRP A 384 16.11 -4.43 19.47
C TRP A 384 15.76 -5.66 20.31
N SER A 385 15.42 -5.45 21.57
CA SER A 385 15.03 -6.47 22.53
C SER A 385 13.96 -5.89 23.45
N LYS A 386 12.90 -6.68 23.68
CA LYS A 386 11.74 -6.28 24.48
C LYS A 386 12.11 -5.89 25.92
N ASP A 387 13.12 -6.53 26.48
CA ASP A 387 13.50 -6.36 27.89
C ASP A 387 14.58 -5.28 28.08
N LYS A 388 14.97 -4.58 27.01
CA LYS A 388 15.95 -3.50 27.07
C LYS A 388 15.30 -2.12 27.05
N THR A 389 15.87 -1.24 27.85
CA THR A 389 15.60 0.19 27.79
C THR A 389 16.37 0.85 26.66
N TYR A 390 15.72 1.78 25.96
CA TYR A 390 16.32 2.64 24.95
C TYR A 390 16.06 4.11 25.24
N LEU A 391 17.11 4.92 25.31
CA LEU A 391 17.01 6.37 25.46
C LEU A 391 16.69 7.06 24.14
N ALA A 392 16.26 8.32 24.21
CA ALA A 392 16.13 9.19 23.05
C ALA A 392 17.39 9.16 22.15
N LYS A 393 17.17 9.15 20.83
CA LYS A 393 18.17 9.07 19.75
C LYS A 393 18.94 7.74 19.66
N THR A 394 18.72 6.79 20.56
CA THR A 394 19.30 5.44 20.43
C THR A 394 18.81 4.81 19.14
N LYS A 395 19.75 4.28 18.33
CA LYS A 395 19.42 3.50 17.13
C LYS A 395 19.45 2.02 17.43
N VAL A 396 18.48 1.29 16.86
CA VAL A 396 18.38 -0.16 16.96
C VAL A 396 18.12 -0.75 15.58
N VAL A 397 18.48 -2.01 15.41
CA VAL A 397 18.07 -2.82 14.27
C VAL A 397 16.93 -3.73 14.69
N TRP A 398 15.87 -3.76 13.90
CA TRP A 398 14.76 -4.69 14.05
C TRP A 398 14.21 -5.08 12.67
N GLN A 399 14.20 -6.38 12.37
CA GLN A 399 13.72 -6.93 11.10
C GLN A 399 14.35 -6.20 9.89
N HIS A 400 15.68 -6.12 9.86
CA HIS A 400 16.48 -5.48 8.82
C HIS A 400 16.26 -3.98 8.65
N ASN A 401 15.62 -3.33 9.62
CA ASN A 401 15.37 -1.89 9.58
C ASN A 401 16.03 -1.21 10.77
N VAL A 402 16.65 -0.06 10.49
CA VAL A 402 17.20 0.83 11.49
C VAL A 402 16.10 1.74 11.99
N TYR A 403 15.86 1.72 13.30
CA TYR A 403 14.96 2.64 13.98
C TYR A 403 15.74 3.52 14.93
N GLN A 404 15.22 4.72 15.19
CA GLN A 404 15.75 5.63 16.19
C GLN A 404 14.67 5.98 17.21
N ALA A 405 14.97 5.80 18.48
CA ALA A 405 14.10 6.24 19.57
C ALA A 405 13.97 7.77 19.58
N LYS A 406 12.76 8.29 19.78
CA LYS A 406 12.48 9.74 19.93
C LYS A 406 12.59 10.18 21.37
N TRP A 407 12.19 9.32 22.30
CA TRP A 407 12.30 9.47 23.75
C TRP A 407 12.60 8.10 24.37
N TRP A 408 12.65 8.05 25.70
CA TRP A 408 12.86 6.82 26.44
C TRP A 408 11.75 5.79 26.19
N THR A 409 12.10 4.52 25.98
CA THR A 409 11.16 3.43 25.73
C THR A 409 11.69 2.09 26.21
N ILE A 410 10.80 1.19 26.60
CA ILE A 410 11.07 -0.20 26.94
C ILE A 410 9.88 -1.05 26.49
N GLY A 411 10.13 -2.25 25.95
CA GLY A 411 9.07 -3.17 25.52
C GLY A 411 8.27 -2.76 24.28
N ASP A 412 8.33 -1.50 23.85
CA ASP A 412 7.66 -1.03 22.63
C ASP A 412 8.40 -1.54 21.39
N GLU A 413 7.75 -2.42 20.63
CA GLU A 413 8.29 -2.97 19.39
C GLU A 413 8.43 -1.88 18.30
N PRO A 414 9.56 -1.80 17.56
CA PRO A 414 9.80 -0.72 16.61
C PRO A 414 8.84 -0.67 15.41
N ASN A 415 8.23 -1.81 15.07
CA ASN A 415 7.30 -1.97 13.94
C ASN A 415 5.81 -1.85 14.33
N VAL A 416 5.48 -1.43 15.57
CA VAL A 416 4.08 -1.24 15.98
C VAL A 416 3.46 -0.07 15.20
N PRO A 417 2.24 -0.22 14.65
CA PRO A 417 1.66 0.76 13.74
C PRO A 417 1.52 2.14 14.38
N LEU A 418 1.91 3.18 13.63
CA LEU A 418 1.93 4.57 14.08
C LEU A 418 0.50 5.17 14.15
N THR A 419 -0.32 4.65 15.05
CA THR A 419 -1.66 5.20 15.38
C THR A 419 -1.57 6.62 15.94
N ASN A 420 -0.41 6.98 16.49
CA ASN A 420 0.05 8.35 16.63
C ASN A 420 1.55 8.35 16.33
N SER A 421 1.98 8.95 15.21
CA SER A 421 3.41 9.14 14.95
C SER A 421 4.07 9.95 16.07
N ASP A 422 3.28 10.64 16.88
CA ASP A 422 3.72 11.41 18.04
C ASP A 422 3.68 10.60 19.35
N ALA A 423 3.25 9.33 19.32
CA ALA A 423 3.20 8.43 20.49
C ALA A 423 4.01 7.13 20.32
N ASN A 424 4.28 6.65 19.10
CA ASN A 424 5.24 5.56 18.89
C ASN A 424 6.64 6.07 19.23
N PRO A 425 7.42 5.48 20.15
CA PRO A 425 8.74 5.99 20.50
C PRO A 425 9.77 5.83 19.37
N TRP A 426 9.52 5.04 18.34
CA TRP A 426 10.47 4.73 17.26
C TRP A 426 10.19 5.50 15.97
N VAL A 427 11.27 5.94 15.31
CA VAL A 427 11.26 6.48 13.94
C VAL A 427 12.06 5.55 13.05
N LEU A 428 11.45 5.05 11.98
CA LEU A 428 12.14 4.29 10.93
C LEU A 428 13.11 5.22 10.18
N LEU A 429 14.40 4.87 10.18
CA LEU A 429 15.42 5.57 9.40
C LEU A 429 15.61 4.94 8.01
N GLY A 430 15.44 3.63 7.89
CA GLY A 430 15.60 2.90 6.64
C GLY A 430 16.08 1.47 6.85
N PRO A 431 16.33 0.71 5.77
CA PRO A 431 16.87 -0.64 5.86
C PRO A 431 18.33 -0.64 6.31
N VAL A 432 18.80 -1.75 6.88
CA VAL A 432 20.22 -2.07 7.01
C VAL A 432 20.80 -2.24 5.60
N LEU A 433 21.93 -1.61 5.32
CA LEU A 433 22.55 -1.67 3.99
C LEU A 433 23.52 -2.85 3.90
N LYS A 434 23.58 -3.45 2.70
CA LYS A 434 24.50 -4.58 2.45
C LYS A 434 25.95 -4.16 2.69
N GLY A 435 26.63 -4.90 3.57
CA GLY A 435 28.04 -4.68 3.92
C GLY A 435 28.25 -3.73 5.10
N GLU A 436 27.18 -3.20 5.70
CA GLU A 436 27.29 -2.52 6.99
C GLU A 436 27.84 -3.45 8.07
N LYS A 437 28.56 -2.85 9.01
CA LYS A 437 29.16 -3.51 10.16
C LYS A 437 28.76 -2.76 11.41
N PRO A 438 28.76 -3.41 12.58
CA PRO A 438 28.45 -2.77 13.86
C PRO A 438 29.28 -1.51 14.02
N VAL A 439 28.59 -0.37 14.16
CA VAL A 439 29.23 0.87 14.56
C VAL A 439 29.74 0.63 15.97
N SER A 440 31.07 0.70 16.17
CA SER A 440 31.61 0.54 17.51
C SER A 440 31.12 1.71 18.35
N ILE A 441 30.28 1.43 19.34
CA ILE A 441 29.89 2.44 20.30
C ILE A 441 31.15 2.69 21.14
N PRO A 442 31.70 3.92 21.14
CA PRO A 442 32.83 4.22 21.98
C PRO A 442 32.44 3.99 23.45
N VAL A 443 33.24 3.21 24.16
CA VAL A 443 33.08 2.96 25.59
C VAL A 443 34.13 3.78 26.33
N LEU A 444 33.75 4.41 27.43
CA LEU A 444 34.72 5.09 28.29
C LEU A 444 35.69 4.05 28.84
N LYS A 445 36.99 4.37 28.87
CA LYS A 445 37.98 3.50 29.51
C LYS A 445 37.73 3.50 31.02
N ASP A 446 37.99 2.37 31.68
CA ASP A 446 37.92 2.30 33.13
C ASP A 446 38.80 3.40 33.76
N GLY A 447 38.24 4.10 34.74
CA GLY A 447 38.89 5.23 35.40
C GLY A 447 38.80 6.58 34.65
N THR A 448 38.04 6.68 33.54
CA THR A 448 37.83 7.98 32.87
C THR A 448 37.15 9.02 33.77
N TYR A 449 36.21 8.57 34.60
CA TYR A 449 35.68 9.34 35.73
C TYR A 449 35.79 8.50 36.99
N GLU A 450 35.68 9.16 38.14
CA GLU A 450 35.62 8.48 39.42
C GLU A 450 34.43 7.51 39.49
N SER A 451 34.63 6.38 40.15
CA SER A 451 33.55 5.44 40.44
C SER A 451 32.49 6.08 41.33
N TRP A 452 31.23 5.73 41.12
CA TRP A 452 30.16 6.14 42.02
C TRP A 452 30.39 5.57 43.44
N GLY A 453 30.10 6.38 44.45
CA GLY A 453 30.19 6.03 45.86
C GLY A 453 28.96 6.53 46.61
N ASN A 454 28.37 5.65 47.41
CA ASN A 454 27.13 5.88 48.16
C ASN A 454 27.23 7.06 49.15
N GLU A 455 28.37 7.20 49.83
CA GLU A 455 28.56 8.28 50.84
C GLU A 455 28.87 9.64 50.22
N LYS A 456 29.18 9.70 48.92
CA LYS A 456 29.61 10.92 48.24
C LYS A 456 28.40 11.76 47.81
N VAL A 457 28.54 13.07 47.99
CA VAL A 457 27.57 14.05 47.51
C VAL A 457 27.91 14.45 46.08
N TYR A 458 26.91 14.42 45.21
CA TYR A 458 27.02 14.79 43.80
C TYR A 458 26.13 15.99 43.49
N LYS A 459 26.64 16.93 42.70
CA LYS A 459 25.94 18.13 42.22
C LYS A 459 25.63 17.99 40.73
N VAL A 460 24.76 18.86 40.22
CA VAL A 460 24.43 18.90 38.79
C VAL A 460 25.70 18.99 37.93
N GLY A 461 25.79 18.12 36.93
CA GLY A 461 26.92 18.05 36.00
C GLY A 461 28.06 17.13 36.44
N ASP A 462 28.09 16.67 37.69
CA ASP A 462 29.11 15.71 38.15
C ASP A 462 29.01 14.41 37.35
N ARG A 463 30.18 13.83 37.02
CA ARG A 463 30.28 12.64 36.19
C ARG A 463 30.90 11.49 36.99
N VAL A 464 30.28 10.32 36.89
CA VAL A 464 30.74 9.10 37.56
C VAL A 464 30.71 7.92 36.61
N MET A 465 31.46 6.88 36.97
CA MET A 465 31.43 5.58 36.29
C MET A 465 30.78 4.52 37.18
N VAL A 466 30.01 3.64 36.55
CA VAL A 466 29.61 2.34 37.13
C VAL A 466 29.99 1.27 36.11
N GLY A 467 31.02 0.48 36.43
CA GLY A 467 31.72 -0.33 35.43
C GLY A 467 32.31 0.56 34.33
N SER A 468 32.04 0.22 33.07
CA SER A 468 32.47 0.97 31.89
C SER A 468 31.47 2.04 31.40
N ASN A 469 30.37 2.25 32.14
CA ASN A 469 29.30 3.18 31.79
C ASN A 469 29.44 4.51 32.53
N GLY A 470 29.42 5.62 31.79
CA GLY A 470 29.46 6.98 32.35
C GLY A 470 28.06 7.54 32.62
N TYR A 471 27.91 8.24 33.74
CA TYR A 471 26.68 8.91 34.15
C TYR A 471 26.95 10.36 34.51
N VAL A 472 25.93 11.22 34.35
CA VAL A 472 25.94 12.63 34.70
C VAL A 472 24.81 12.89 35.70
N ALA A 473 25.12 13.56 36.81
CA ALA A 473 24.13 13.99 37.79
C ALA A 473 23.28 15.12 37.21
N LYS A 474 21.95 14.99 37.30
CA LYS A 474 20.97 15.99 36.87
C LYS A 474 20.70 17.04 37.94
N TRP A 475 20.81 16.65 39.21
CA TRP A 475 20.64 17.52 40.38
C TRP A 475 21.39 16.93 41.59
N TRP A 476 21.32 17.65 42.71
CA TRP A 476 21.96 17.24 43.95
C TRP A 476 21.48 15.86 44.41
N ASN A 477 22.39 14.95 44.72
CA ASN A 477 22.05 13.66 45.30
C ASN A 477 23.19 13.06 46.14
N GLN A 478 22.83 12.08 46.96
CA GLN A 478 23.72 11.25 47.77
C GLN A 478 23.04 9.88 47.92
N ASP A 479 23.81 8.78 47.92
CA ASP A 479 23.31 7.40 48.06
C ASP A 479 22.27 6.94 47.00
N GLU A 480 22.16 7.66 45.88
CA GLU A 480 21.29 7.27 44.77
C GLU A 480 22.11 6.61 43.66
N THR A 481 21.85 5.33 43.38
CA THR A 481 22.65 4.56 42.40
C THR A 481 22.38 5.00 40.95
N PRO A 482 23.41 5.25 40.13
CA PRO A 482 23.24 5.71 38.74
C PRO A 482 22.49 4.74 37.83
N GLU A 483 22.56 3.44 38.09
CA GLU A 483 21.91 2.40 37.31
C GLU A 483 20.38 2.50 37.35
N LYS A 484 19.80 3.12 38.40
CA LYS A 484 18.35 3.43 38.45
C LYS A 484 17.91 4.31 37.27
N ALA A 485 18.81 5.10 36.69
CA ALA A 485 18.51 5.93 35.51
C ALA A 485 18.20 5.12 34.26
N ILE A 486 18.60 3.84 34.21
CA ILE A 486 18.26 2.92 33.11
C ILE A 486 16.79 2.46 33.24
N ILE A 487 16.29 2.35 34.46
CA ILE A 487 14.95 1.81 34.74
C ILE A 487 13.92 2.95 34.80
N ASN A 488 14.24 4.04 35.51
CA ASN A 488 13.38 5.21 35.63
C ASN A 488 14.22 6.50 35.48
N PRO A 489 14.48 6.94 34.24
CA PRO A 489 15.36 8.08 33.97
C PRO A 489 14.78 9.41 34.44
N ASN A 490 13.47 9.51 34.63
CA ASN A 490 12.84 10.76 35.07
C ASN A 490 13.04 10.97 36.58
N ASP A 491 12.87 9.92 37.37
CA ASP A 491 12.97 10.01 38.84
C ASP A 491 14.38 9.74 39.38
N SER A 492 15.28 9.19 38.57
CA SER A 492 16.69 9.06 38.97
C SER A 492 17.38 10.43 38.99
N PRO A 493 18.26 10.75 39.95
CA PRO A 493 19.09 11.95 39.88
C PRO A 493 20.22 11.83 38.85
N TRP A 494 20.38 10.68 38.22
CA TRP A 494 21.40 10.42 37.21
C TRP A 494 20.79 10.35 35.81
N ARG A 495 21.60 10.62 34.80
CA ARG A 495 21.37 10.18 33.43
C ARG A 495 22.64 9.52 32.88
N PRO A 496 22.53 8.49 32.04
CA PRO A 496 23.69 8.00 31.30
C PRO A 496 24.24 9.09 30.37
N MET A 497 25.55 9.04 30.13
CA MET A 497 26.20 9.87 29.12
C MET A 497 25.73 9.48 27.73
N THR A 498 25.53 10.47 26.87
CA THR A 498 25.18 10.26 25.46
C THR A 498 26.41 9.84 24.66
N GLU A 499 26.21 9.17 23.53
CA GLU A 499 27.32 8.81 22.62
C GLU A 499 28.18 10.02 22.22
N SER A 500 27.54 11.19 22.01
CA SER A 500 28.25 12.42 21.65
C SER A 500 29.14 12.92 22.80
N GLU A 501 28.69 12.83 24.05
CA GLU A 501 29.50 13.18 25.22
C GLU A 501 30.65 12.20 25.42
N ILE A 502 30.44 10.91 25.20
CA ILE A 502 31.51 9.91 25.29
C ILE A 502 32.56 10.14 24.19
N MET A 503 32.12 10.41 22.96
CA MET A 503 32.99 10.77 21.83
C MET A 503 33.81 12.02 22.10
N GLU A 504 33.22 13.05 22.73
CA GLU A 504 33.94 14.28 23.07
C GLU A 504 35.03 14.04 24.11
N VAL A 505 34.78 13.15 25.06
CA VAL A 505 35.75 12.77 26.10
C VAL A 505 36.89 11.95 25.52
N LEU A 506 36.60 11.02 24.61
CA LEU A 506 37.63 10.19 23.97
C LEU A 506 38.46 10.92 22.90
N LYS A 507 38.07 12.13 22.49
CA LYS A 507 38.85 13.01 21.63
C LYS A 507 39.91 13.83 22.39
N LYS A 508 39.78 13.94 23.70
CA LYS A 508 40.75 14.57 24.61
C LYS A 508 41.73 13.51 25.10
#